data_AF-A0A941SCS0-F1
#
_entry.id   AF-A0A941SCS0-F1
#
_cell.length_a   1.000
_cell.length_b   1.000
_cell.length_c   1.000
_cell.angle_alpha   90.00
_cell.angle_beta   90.00
_cell.angle_gamma   90.00
#
_symmetry.space_group_name_H-M   'P 1'
#
loop_
_entity.id
_entity.type
_entity.pdbx_description
1 polymer ?
#
loop_
_entity_poly.entity_id
_entity_poly.type
_entity_poly.pdbx_seq_one_letter_code
_entity_poly.pdbx_strand_id
1 'polypeptide(L)'
;MVSKKRREFIKSVGKSVAGAGLLLAGSSVSRVAMAALPEIISTNNPNTQPPPLPATGLPFHPVVTLNGWSLPWRMNNNWKEFHLVAEPVIREVAPGMKAHLWGYNGQSPGPTIEVVEGDQV
;
A
#
# COMPACT_ATOMS: atom_id res chain seq x y z
N MET A 1 -26.84 7.37 -30.11
CA MET A 1 -27.63 8.31 -29.30
C MET A 1 -27.22 8.15 -27.83
N VAL A 2 -26.07 8.71 -27.44
CA VAL A 2 -25.49 8.55 -26.09
C VAL A 2 -26.02 9.66 -25.18
N SER A 3 -26.61 9.26 -24.06
CA SER A 3 -27.44 10.07 -23.15
C SER A 3 -26.75 11.37 -22.68
N LYS A 4 -27.35 12.51 -23.05
CA LYS A 4 -27.01 13.86 -22.54
C LYS A 4 -27.06 13.98 -21.00
N LYS A 5 -27.69 13.01 -20.29
CA LYS A 5 -27.89 13.08 -18.83
C LYS A 5 -26.61 12.95 -18.00
N ARG A 6 -25.59 12.17 -18.45
CA ARG A 6 -24.34 11.95 -17.70
C ARG A 6 -23.46 13.20 -17.61
N ARG A 7 -23.36 13.96 -18.71
CA ARG A 7 -22.55 15.18 -18.80
C ARG A 7 -23.17 16.32 -17.98
N GLU A 8 -24.50 16.40 -17.94
CA GLU A 8 -25.21 17.41 -17.14
C GLU A 8 -25.17 17.11 -15.64
N PHE A 9 -25.11 15.84 -15.22
CA PHE A 9 -24.89 15.47 -13.82
C PHE A 9 -23.53 15.96 -13.29
N ILE A 10 -22.45 15.74 -14.05
CA ILE A 10 -21.10 16.19 -13.66
C ILE A 10 -21.02 17.73 -13.61
N LYS A 11 -21.68 18.42 -14.55
CA LYS A 11 -21.76 19.90 -14.53
C LYS A 11 -22.62 20.44 -13.38
N SER A 12 -23.67 19.72 -12.98
CA SER A 12 -24.51 20.05 -11.82
C SER A 12 -23.71 19.96 -10.52
N VAL A 13 -22.96 18.87 -10.32
CA VAL A 13 -22.06 18.72 -9.16
C VAL A 13 -21.00 19.81 -9.13
N GLY A 14 -20.46 20.22 -10.29
CA GLY A 14 -19.49 21.30 -10.40
C GLY A 14 -20.01 22.70 -10.03
N LYS A 15 -21.34 22.93 -10.03
CA LYS A 15 -21.95 24.23 -9.67
C LYS A 15 -22.45 24.29 -8.22
N SER A 16 -22.66 23.15 -7.57
CA SER A 16 -23.14 23.06 -6.18
C SER A 16 -22.02 23.02 -5.14
N VAL A 17 -20.76 22.83 -5.55
CA VAL A 17 -19.60 22.72 -4.64
C VAL A 17 -18.77 24.01 -4.63
N ALA A 18 -19.42 25.16 -4.84
CA ALA A 18 -18.83 26.48 -4.57
C ALA A 18 -19.01 26.93 -3.10
N GLY A 19 -19.45 26.04 -2.20
CA GLY A 19 -19.64 26.32 -0.78
C GLY A 19 -18.83 25.38 0.10
N ALA A 20 -17.66 25.84 0.55
CA ALA A 20 -16.95 25.52 1.80
C ALA A 20 -16.73 24.05 2.28
N GLY A 21 -17.27 23.02 1.64
CA GLY A 21 -17.30 21.66 2.18
C GLY A 21 -16.23 20.70 1.66
N LEU A 22 -15.62 20.97 0.50
CA LEU A 22 -14.69 20.01 -0.13
C LEU A 22 -13.20 20.34 0.08
N LEU A 23 -12.86 21.52 0.61
CA LEU A 23 -11.46 21.92 0.82
C LEU A 23 -10.88 21.53 2.18
N LEU A 24 -11.68 20.99 3.10
CA LEU A 24 -11.25 20.68 4.48
C LEU A 24 -10.69 19.26 4.68
N ALA A 25 -10.80 18.38 3.68
CA ALA A 25 -10.37 16.98 3.84
C ALA A 25 -8.85 16.76 3.70
N GLY A 26 -8.11 17.72 3.11
CA GLY A 26 -6.68 17.55 2.80
C GLY A 26 -5.70 18.16 3.81
N SER A 27 -6.16 18.94 4.78
CA SER A 27 -5.31 19.77 5.65
C SER A 27 -5.33 19.40 7.13
N SER A 28 -6.06 18.35 7.54
CA SER A 28 -6.23 18.00 8.96
C SER A 28 -5.13 17.11 9.54
N VAL A 29 -4.26 16.53 8.72
CA VAL A 29 -3.13 15.73 9.22
C VAL A 29 -1.97 16.66 9.56
N SER A 30 -1.63 16.74 10.85
CA SER A 30 -0.46 17.49 11.31
C SER A 30 0.81 16.95 10.64
N ARG A 31 1.72 17.84 10.20
CA ARG A 31 3.05 17.45 9.70
C ARG A 31 3.83 16.60 10.71
N VAL A 32 3.59 16.82 12.01
CA VAL A 32 4.17 16.01 13.08
C VAL A 32 3.66 14.57 13.04
N ALA A 33 2.37 14.37 12.72
CA ALA A 33 1.80 13.03 12.57
C ALA A 33 2.38 12.30 11.35
N MET A 34 2.68 13.02 10.26
CA MET A 34 3.36 12.46 9.10
C MET A 34 4.82 12.08 9.39
N ALA A 35 5.53 12.86 10.22
CA ALA A 35 6.89 12.55 10.64
C ALA A 35 6.99 11.35 11.60
N ALA A 36 5.88 10.98 12.25
CA ALA A 36 5.79 9.80 13.10
C ALA A 36 5.54 8.50 12.31
N LEU A 37 5.26 8.59 11.00
CA LEU A 37 5.08 7.40 10.18
C LEU A 37 6.42 6.68 10.01
N PRO A 38 6.43 5.34 10.08
CA PRO A 38 7.65 4.57 9.86
C PRO A 38 8.16 4.80 8.44
N GLU A 39 9.49 4.81 8.29
CA GLU A 39 10.14 4.86 6.99
C GLU A 39 9.60 3.77 6.07
N ILE A 40 9.35 4.12 4.81
CA ILE A 40 8.82 3.18 3.82
C ILE A 40 9.95 2.23 3.43
N ILE A 41 9.80 0.97 3.82
CA ILE A 41 10.70 -0.09 3.37
C ILE A 41 10.19 -0.58 2.01
N SER A 42 11.06 -0.55 1.00
CA SER A 42 10.76 -0.99 -0.37
C SER A 42 11.91 -1.82 -0.94
N THR A 43 11.59 -2.67 -1.91
CA THR A 43 12.58 -3.42 -2.69
C THR A 43 12.13 -3.55 -4.12
N ASN A 44 13.09 -3.45 -5.03
CA ASN A 44 12.89 -3.69 -6.44
C ASN A 44 13.64 -4.94 -6.92
N ASN A 45 14.16 -5.76 -6.01
CA ASN A 45 14.89 -6.99 -6.30
C ASN A 45 13.92 -8.18 -6.50
N PRO A 46 13.98 -8.89 -7.64
CA PRO A 46 13.12 -10.05 -7.89
C PRO A 46 13.58 -11.34 -7.19
N ASN A 47 14.73 -11.35 -6.51
CA ASN A 47 15.23 -12.56 -5.86
C ASN A 47 14.38 -12.92 -4.64
N THR A 48 14.20 -14.23 -4.40
CA THR A 48 13.60 -14.76 -3.17
C THR A 48 14.39 -14.31 -1.94
N GLN A 49 13.72 -13.68 -0.99
CA GLN A 49 14.30 -13.25 0.28
C GLN A 49 13.64 -14.00 1.44
N PRO A 50 14.38 -14.86 2.16
CA PRO A 50 13.86 -15.53 3.34
C PRO A 50 13.50 -14.51 4.43
N PRO A 51 12.28 -14.54 4.99
CA PRO A 51 11.93 -13.70 6.11
C PRO A 51 12.70 -14.08 7.39
N PRO A 52 13.07 -13.11 8.22
CA PRO A 52 13.59 -13.38 9.55
C PRO A 52 12.49 -13.98 10.45
N LEU A 53 12.89 -14.68 11.50
CA LEU A 53 11.96 -15.09 12.56
C LEU A 53 11.33 -13.85 13.21
N PRO A 54 10.05 -13.92 13.63
CA PRO A 54 9.37 -12.80 14.25
C PRO A 54 10.07 -12.41 15.56
N ALA A 55 10.56 -11.17 15.64
CA ALA A 55 11.22 -10.65 16.83
C ALA A 55 10.23 -10.22 17.93
N THR A 56 8.98 -9.97 17.57
CA THR A 56 7.89 -9.57 18.48
C THR A 56 6.57 -10.24 18.06
N GLY A 57 5.46 -9.96 18.75
CA GLY A 57 4.13 -10.48 18.41
C GLY A 57 3.95 -11.96 18.76
N LEU A 58 2.90 -12.58 18.22
CA LEU A 58 2.68 -14.02 18.37
C LEU A 58 3.74 -14.81 17.57
N PRO A 59 4.26 -15.92 18.12
CA PRO A 59 5.23 -16.74 17.41
C PRO A 59 4.60 -17.46 16.22
N PHE A 60 5.31 -17.52 15.10
CA PHE A 60 4.96 -18.33 13.94
C PHE A 60 6.21 -18.78 13.19
N HIS A 61 6.04 -19.74 12.28
CA HIS A 61 7.06 -20.13 11.33
C HIS A 61 6.88 -19.33 10.05
N PRO A 62 7.83 -18.45 9.69
CA PRO A 62 7.71 -17.63 8.50
C PRO A 62 7.67 -18.46 7.22
N VAL A 63 6.89 -17.99 6.24
CA VAL A 63 6.74 -18.63 4.94
C VAL A 63 7.59 -17.91 3.90
N VAL A 64 8.48 -18.64 3.25
CA VAL A 64 9.27 -18.11 2.13
C VAL A 64 8.37 -17.95 0.91
N THR A 65 8.21 -16.71 0.45
CA THR A 65 7.53 -16.40 -0.81
C THR A 65 8.55 -16.31 -1.94
N LEU A 66 8.38 -17.15 -2.97
CA LEU A 66 9.29 -17.17 -4.12
C LEU A 66 9.26 -15.85 -4.88
N ASN A 67 10.44 -15.40 -5.30
CA ASN A 67 10.65 -14.14 -6.02
C ASN A 67 10.10 -12.91 -5.27
N GLY A 68 9.96 -13.03 -3.96
CA GLY A 68 9.38 -12.01 -3.09
C GLY A 68 10.15 -11.85 -1.79
N TRP A 69 9.54 -11.08 -0.90
CA TRP A 69 10.06 -10.72 0.42
C TRP A 69 8.87 -10.45 1.35
N SER A 70 9.08 -10.55 2.65
CA SER A 70 8.03 -10.25 3.63
C SER A 70 8.09 -8.80 4.08
N LEU A 71 6.92 -8.16 4.19
CA LEU A 71 6.80 -6.78 4.66
C LEU A 71 7.13 -6.71 6.16
N PRO A 72 8.12 -5.91 6.58
CA PRO A 72 8.37 -5.67 7.99
C PRO A 72 7.19 -4.95 8.64
N TRP A 73 7.02 -5.20 9.92
CA TRP A 73 5.92 -4.69 10.71
C TRP A 73 6.41 -4.29 12.10
N ARG A 74 5.59 -3.53 12.82
CA ARG A 74 5.84 -3.14 14.21
C ARG A 74 4.62 -3.43 15.08
N MET A 75 4.83 -3.73 16.36
CA MET A 75 3.73 -3.72 17.33
C MET A 75 3.43 -2.28 17.79
N ASN A 76 2.15 -1.95 17.89
CA ASN A 76 1.64 -0.73 18.50
C ASN A 76 0.36 -1.02 19.29
N ASN A 77 0.43 -1.03 20.63
CA ASN A 77 -0.73 -1.29 21.50
C ASN A 77 -1.55 -2.53 21.08
N ASN A 78 -0.86 -3.65 20.85
CA ASN A 78 -1.38 -4.93 20.35
C ASN A 78 -1.80 -4.98 18.87
N TRP A 79 -1.69 -3.88 18.13
CA TRP A 79 -1.82 -3.88 16.67
C TRP A 79 -0.49 -4.20 16.00
N LYS A 80 -0.54 -5.06 14.99
CA LYS A 80 0.56 -5.40 14.11
C LYS A 80 0.46 -4.53 12.88
N GLU A 81 1.21 -3.44 12.87
CA GLU A 81 1.08 -2.44 11.82
C GLU A 81 2.05 -2.71 10.66
N PHE A 82 1.51 -2.65 9.45
CA PHE A 82 2.24 -2.75 8.18
C PHE A 82 2.12 -1.42 7.43
N HIS A 83 3.19 -0.99 6.77
CA HIS A 83 3.19 0.23 5.95
C HIS A 83 3.26 -0.12 4.47
N LEU A 84 2.14 0.02 3.77
CA LEU A 84 2.01 -0.22 2.32
C LEU A 84 1.93 1.09 1.53
N VAL A 85 2.64 1.14 0.41
CA VAL A 85 2.58 2.24 -0.56
C VAL A 85 2.30 1.67 -1.94
N ALA A 86 1.14 2.04 -2.50
CA ALA A 86 0.78 1.68 -3.87
C ALA A 86 1.52 2.59 -4.86
N GLU A 87 2.24 2.01 -5.81
CA GLU A 87 3.03 2.77 -6.78
C GLU A 87 3.14 2.04 -8.14
N PRO A 88 3.37 2.79 -9.24
CA PRO A 88 3.68 2.19 -10.53
C PRO A 88 5.06 1.53 -10.50
N VAL A 89 5.14 0.30 -10.99
CA VAL A 89 6.38 -0.48 -11.05
C VAL A 89 6.60 -1.01 -12.47
N ILE A 90 7.87 -1.11 -12.87
CA ILE A 90 8.25 -1.75 -14.13
C ILE A 90 9.00 -3.04 -13.80
N ARG A 91 8.54 -4.15 -14.37
CA ARG A 91 9.12 -5.49 -14.15
C ARG A 91 9.44 -6.14 -15.47
N GLU A 92 10.58 -6.82 -15.53
CA GLU A 92 10.91 -7.72 -16.62
C GLU A 92 10.43 -9.12 -16.22
N VAL A 93 9.39 -9.62 -16.90
CA VAL A 93 8.74 -10.89 -16.56
C VAL A 93 9.43 -12.06 -17.27
N ALA A 94 10.03 -11.78 -18.42
CA ALA A 94 10.88 -12.66 -19.19
C ALA A 94 11.91 -11.79 -19.94
N PRO A 95 13.03 -12.35 -20.44
CA PRO A 95 14.06 -11.57 -21.15
C PRO A 95 13.46 -10.70 -22.27
N GLY A 96 13.63 -9.38 -22.16
CA GLY A 96 13.10 -8.37 -23.09
C GLY A 96 11.63 -8.00 -22.88
N MET A 97 10.88 -8.70 -22.02
CA MET A 97 9.45 -8.48 -21.78
C MET A 97 9.24 -7.60 -20.54
N LYS A 98 9.14 -6.28 -20.76
CA LYS A 98 8.83 -5.30 -19.71
C LYS A 98 7.34 -5.07 -19.57
N ALA A 99 6.83 -5.22 -18.35
CA ALA A 99 5.46 -4.92 -17.97
C ALA A 99 5.41 -3.68 -17.07
N HIS A 100 4.50 -2.76 -17.38
CA HIS A 100 4.11 -1.66 -16.50
C HIS A 100 2.96 -2.14 -15.63
N LEU A 101 3.17 -2.17 -14.31
CA LEU A 101 2.26 -2.76 -13.34
C LEU A 101 2.01 -1.74 -12.22
N TRP A 102 0.95 -1.98 -11.45
CA TRP A 102 0.80 -1.39 -10.12
C TRP A 102 1.27 -2.40 -9.09
N GLY A 103 2.06 -1.92 -8.15
CA GLY A 103 2.66 -2.74 -7.10
C GLY A 103 2.58 -2.06 -5.75
N TYR A 104 3.13 -2.76 -4.76
CA TYR A 104 3.32 -2.21 -3.42
C TYR A 104 4.80 -2.23 -3.07
N ASN A 105 5.30 -1.13 -2.50
CA ASN A 105 6.64 -1.03 -1.91
C ASN A 105 7.77 -1.52 -2.86
N GLY A 106 7.72 -1.13 -4.12
CA GLY A 106 8.76 -1.36 -5.13
C GLY A 106 8.55 -2.57 -6.03
N GLN A 107 7.53 -3.39 -5.79
CA GLN A 107 7.37 -4.68 -6.47
C GLN A 107 5.93 -5.01 -6.88
N SER A 108 5.83 -5.78 -7.97
CA SER A 108 4.62 -6.52 -8.37
C SER A 108 5.04 -7.96 -8.71
N PRO A 109 4.55 -9.00 -7.99
CA PRO A 109 3.67 -8.92 -6.82
C PRO A 109 4.29 -8.11 -5.67
N GLY A 110 3.45 -7.50 -4.83
CA GLY A 110 3.90 -6.78 -3.62
C GLY A 110 4.45 -7.71 -2.54
N PRO A 111 4.95 -7.18 -1.42
CA PRO A 111 5.48 -7.98 -0.33
C PRO A 111 4.44 -8.89 0.31
N THR A 112 4.91 -10.00 0.88
CA THR A 112 4.10 -10.91 1.67
C THR A 112 3.79 -10.32 3.03
N ILE A 113 2.52 -10.39 3.43
CA ILE A 113 2.06 -10.05 4.77
C ILE A 113 1.80 -11.34 5.53
N GLU A 114 2.41 -11.48 6.70
CA GLU A 114 2.30 -12.69 7.53
C GLU A 114 1.62 -12.33 8.84
N VAL A 115 0.50 -13.00 9.13
CA VAL A 115 -0.34 -12.79 10.32
C VAL A 115 -0.74 -14.15 10.88
N VAL A 116 -0.92 -14.21 12.19
CA VAL A 116 -1.35 -15.42 12.91
C VAL A 116 -2.76 -15.22 13.44
N GLU A 117 -3.52 -16.30 13.59
CA GLU A 117 -4.80 -16.25 14.28
C GLU A 117 -4.64 -15.58 15.66
N GLY A 118 -5.43 -14.55 15.93
CA GLY A 118 -5.36 -13.73 17.14
C GLY A 118 -4.60 -12.40 16.99
N ASP A 119 -3.85 -12.19 15.90
CA ASP A 119 -3.24 -10.87 15.61
C ASP A 119 -4.35 -9.81 15.37
N GLN A 120 -4.15 -8.60 15.89
CA GLN A 120 -4.87 -7.40 15.45
C GLN A 120 -4.01 -6.70 14.39
N VAL A 121 -4.58 -6.36 13.22
CA VAL A 121 -3.84 -5.91 12.04
C VAL A 121 -4.52 -4.71 11.39
#